data_AF-A0A810NER8-F1
#
_entry.id   AF-A0A810NER8-F1
#
_cell.length_a   1.000
_cell.length_b   1.000
_cell.length_c   1.000
_cell.angle_alpha   90.00
_cell.angle_beta   90.00
_cell.angle_gamma   90.00
#
_symmetry.space_group_name_H-M   'P 1'
#
loop_
_entity.id
_entity.type
_entity.pdbx_description
1 polymer ?
#
loop_
_entity_poly.entity_id
_entity_poly.type
_entity_poly.pdbx_seq_one_letter_code
_entity_poly.pdbx_strand_id
1 'polypeptide(L)'
;MNRRVTRALLVALLALSPAVLPAAPAHADSWTEKFIESQLTHTCAAVADSADGTAVTQEICADVNLMLWNVTEVAPGAYRITNLASGKCLTAVLVTGSPVQQLTCNGSGTQQWIGNGSGNTFRFENVASGRCLARPGKDPGTALVHGSCAVPFAQWKLLY
;
A
#
# COMPACT_ATOMS: atom_id res chain seq x y z
N MET A 1 56.38 -39.52 -51.39
CA MET A 1 54.95 -39.12 -51.40
C MET A 1 54.46 -39.14 -49.95
N ASN A 2 54.08 -37.98 -49.42
CA ASN A 2 53.22 -37.74 -48.24
C ASN A 2 53.65 -38.24 -46.84
N ARG A 3 53.43 -37.56 -45.71
CA ARG A 3 52.99 -36.20 -45.33
C ARG A 3 53.23 -36.10 -43.81
N ARG A 4 53.74 -34.95 -43.32
CA ARG A 4 53.80 -34.63 -41.88
C ARG A 4 52.38 -34.46 -41.32
N VAL A 5 52.10 -34.96 -40.12
CA VAL A 5 50.86 -34.63 -39.39
C VAL A 5 51.21 -34.21 -37.97
N THR A 6 51.20 -32.89 -37.74
CA THR A 6 51.30 -32.26 -36.43
C THR A 6 49.90 -32.20 -35.84
N ARG A 7 49.67 -32.81 -34.66
CA ARG A 7 48.40 -32.74 -33.94
C ARG A 7 48.28 -31.36 -33.27
N ALA A 8 47.36 -30.53 -33.75
CA ALA A 8 46.95 -29.31 -33.06
C ALA A 8 45.98 -29.67 -31.93
N LEU A 9 46.32 -29.33 -30.69
CA LEU A 9 45.42 -29.37 -29.54
C LEU A 9 44.54 -28.11 -29.58
N LEU A 10 43.24 -28.29 -29.82
CA LEU A 10 42.24 -27.25 -29.61
C LEU A 10 41.84 -27.24 -28.14
N VAL A 11 42.18 -26.16 -27.43
CA VAL A 11 41.65 -25.86 -26.10
C VAL A 11 40.38 -25.02 -26.30
N ALA A 12 39.22 -25.61 -26.05
CA ALA A 12 37.96 -24.89 -26.06
C ALA A 12 37.81 -24.10 -24.74
N LEU A 13 37.94 -22.78 -24.80
CA LEU A 13 37.61 -21.88 -23.70
C LEU A 13 36.08 -21.72 -23.62
N LEU A 14 35.46 -22.39 -22.64
CA LEU A 14 34.07 -22.15 -22.24
C LEU A 14 34.01 -20.77 -21.56
N ALA A 15 33.53 -19.76 -22.28
CA ALA A 15 33.18 -18.48 -21.68
C ALA A 15 31.92 -18.66 -20.84
N LEU A 16 32.07 -18.70 -19.50
CA LEU A 16 30.94 -18.53 -18.59
C LEU A 16 30.48 -17.07 -18.67
N SER A 17 29.42 -16.82 -19.44
CA SER A 17 28.72 -15.54 -19.36
C SER A 17 28.03 -15.45 -17.99
N PRO A 18 28.30 -14.42 -17.17
CA PRO A 18 27.52 -14.20 -15.96
C PRO A 18 26.10 -13.85 -16.38
N ALA A 19 25.13 -14.65 -15.93
CA ALA A 19 23.72 -14.30 -16.05
C ALA A 19 23.50 -13.03 -15.20
N VAL A 20 23.30 -11.89 -15.87
CA VAL A 20 22.85 -10.67 -15.21
C VAL A 20 21.39 -10.90 -14.84
N LEU A 21 21.13 -11.24 -13.57
CA LEU A 21 19.78 -11.20 -13.04
C LEU A 21 19.30 -9.75 -13.13
N PRO A 22 18.10 -9.47 -13.67
CA PRO A 22 17.52 -8.15 -13.53
C PRO A 22 17.42 -7.86 -12.03
N ALA A 23 17.95 -6.72 -11.60
CA ALA A 23 17.72 -6.24 -10.24
C ALA A 23 16.20 -6.20 -10.03
N ALA A 24 15.70 -6.90 -9.00
CA ALA A 24 14.36 -6.65 -8.52
C ALA A 24 14.24 -5.14 -8.29
N PRO A 25 13.11 -4.50 -8.67
CA PRO A 25 12.95 -3.09 -8.35
C PRO A 25 13.18 -2.94 -6.84
N ALA A 26 14.21 -2.18 -6.47
CA ALA A 26 14.22 -1.49 -5.19
C ALA A 26 12.94 -0.62 -5.17
N HIS A 27 12.44 -0.27 -3.98
CA HIS A 27 11.14 0.37 -3.74
C HIS A 27 10.00 -0.64 -3.57
N ALA A 28 10.03 -1.28 -2.40
CA ALA A 28 8.83 -1.74 -1.73
C ALA A 28 8.86 -1.12 -0.32
N ASP A 29 8.59 0.18 -0.19
CA ASP A 29 8.49 0.80 1.14
C ASP A 29 7.20 0.32 1.78
N SER A 30 7.25 -0.88 2.36
CA SER A 30 6.13 -1.43 3.11
C SER A 30 6.27 -1.02 4.58
N TRP A 31 5.19 -0.53 5.16
CA TRP A 31 5.14 -0.10 6.55
C TRP A 31 4.23 -1.01 7.34
N THR A 32 4.76 -1.60 8.40
CA THR A 32 4.00 -2.49 9.29
C THR A 32 3.53 -1.74 10.53
N GLU A 33 2.37 -2.16 11.04
CA GLU A 33 1.83 -1.73 12.34
C GLU A 33 1.80 -0.20 12.48
N LYS A 34 1.22 0.47 11.48
CA LYS A 34 1.13 1.93 11.44
C LYS A 34 -0.21 2.46 11.89
N PHE A 35 -0.16 3.56 12.62
CA PHE A 35 -1.26 4.49 12.64
C PHE A 35 -1.33 5.25 11.32
N ILE A 36 -2.52 5.31 10.74
CA ILE A 36 -2.87 6.25 9.67
C ILE A 36 -3.54 7.44 10.35
N GLU A 37 -2.74 8.43 10.74
CA GLU A 37 -3.17 9.56 11.55
C GLU A 37 -3.51 10.79 10.70
N SER A 38 -4.62 11.46 10.99
CA SER A 38 -4.96 12.73 10.34
C SER A 38 -3.96 13.84 10.71
N GLN A 39 -3.37 14.48 9.71
CA GLN A 39 -2.45 15.62 9.88
C GLN A 39 -3.06 16.82 10.64
N LEU A 40 -4.39 16.95 10.63
CA LEU A 40 -5.08 18.12 11.17
C LEU A 40 -5.64 17.91 12.58
N THR A 41 -5.91 16.67 12.96
CA THR A 41 -6.67 16.38 14.19
C THR A 41 -6.09 15.30 15.06
N HIS A 42 -5.02 14.64 14.60
CA HIS A 42 -4.34 13.61 15.37
C HIS A 42 -5.24 12.43 15.75
N THR A 43 -6.32 12.21 15.00
CA THR A 43 -7.17 11.03 15.08
C THR A 43 -6.69 9.97 14.08
N CYS A 44 -6.79 8.71 14.47
CA CYS A 44 -6.34 7.56 13.71
C CYS A 44 -7.50 6.90 12.97
N ALA A 45 -7.21 6.34 11.79
CA ALA A 45 -8.14 5.46 11.09
C ALA A 45 -8.35 4.17 11.90
N ALA A 46 -9.61 3.80 12.15
CA ALA A 46 -9.98 2.69 13.01
C ALA A 46 -11.12 1.87 12.38
N VAL A 47 -11.20 0.59 12.73
CA VAL A 47 -12.40 -0.23 12.53
C VAL A 47 -12.99 -0.60 13.89
N ALA A 48 -14.32 -0.73 13.97
CA ALA A 48 -15.00 -1.07 15.22
C ALA A 48 -14.96 -2.58 15.54
N ASP A 49 -14.84 -3.42 14.52
CA ASP A 49 -14.85 -4.88 14.62
C ASP A 49 -14.06 -5.51 13.46
N SER A 50 -14.28 -6.81 13.19
CA SER A 50 -13.67 -7.54 12.07
C SER A 50 -14.67 -7.93 10.98
N ALA A 51 -15.90 -7.40 10.98
CA ALA A 51 -16.91 -7.73 9.99
C ALA A 51 -16.62 -7.10 8.62
N ASP A 52 -17.09 -7.75 7.55
CA ASP A 52 -17.04 -7.18 6.20
C ASP A 52 -18.06 -6.03 6.09
N GLY A 53 -17.65 -4.93 5.45
CA GLY A 53 -18.50 -3.75 5.30
C GLY A 53 -18.46 -2.78 6.48
N THR A 54 -17.75 -3.11 7.56
CA THR A 54 -17.56 -2.17 8.67
C THR A 54 -16.81 -0.93 8.20
N ALA A 55 -17.41 0.23 8.44
CA ALA A 55 -16.83 1.51 8.08
C ALA A 55 -15.52 1.76 8.83
N VAL A 56 -14.59 2.43 8.16
CA VAL A 56 -13.39 2.95 8.80
C VAL A 56 -13.69 4.34 9.33
N THR A 57 -13.54 4.55 10.64
CA THR A 57 -13.81 5.82 11.31
C THR A 57 -12.51 6.51 11.72
N GLN A 58 -12.61 7.79 12.06
CA GLN A 58 -11.55 8.50 12.76
C GLN A 58 -11.77 8.37 14.27
N GLU A 59 -10.76 7.97 15.03
CA GLU A 59 -10.85 7.83 16.48
C GLU A 59 -9.65 8.46 17.17
N ILE A 60 -9.77 8.73 18.48
CA ILE A 60 -8.59 9.07 19.28
C ILE A 60 -7.63 7.88 19.20
N CYS A 61 -6.38 8.15 18.80
CA CYS A 61 -5.37 7.11 18.63
C CYS A 61 -5.14 6.36 19.94
N ALA A 62 -5.22 5.05 19.87
CA ALA A 62 -4.91 4.13 20.94
C ALA A 62 -4.14 2.94 20.37
N ASP A 63 -3.17 2.42 21.14
CA ASP A 63 -2.36 1.27 20.77
C ASP A 63 -3.16 -0.03 20.86
N VAL A 64 -4.04 -0.22 19.89
CA VAL A 64 -4.89 -1.39 19.71
C VAL A 64 -4.90 -1.80 18.25
N ASN A 65 -4.90 -3.11 18.00
CA ASN A 65 -4.81 -3.66 16.64
C ASN A 65 -5.94 -3.20 15.69
N LEU A 66 -7.07 -2.73 16.22
CA LEU A 66 -8.18 -2.16 15.45
C LEU A 66 -7.83 -0.82 14.77
N MET A 67 -6.77 -0.14 15.22
CA MET A 67 -6.30 1.15 14.69
C MET A 67 -4.94 1.07 13.97
N LEU A 68 -4.32 -0.11 13.99
CA LEU A 68 -3.04 -0.37 13.35
C LEU A 68 -3.24 -0.99 11.97
N TRP A 69 -2.41 -0.57 11.02
CA TRP A 69 -2.52 -0.93 9.61
C TRP A 69 -1.15 -1.34 9.04
N ASN A 70 -1.15 -2.41 8.27
CA ASN A 70 -0.03 -2.74 7.39
C ASN A 70 -0.28 -2.11 6.02
N VAL A 71 0.68 -1.34 5.53
CA VAL A 71 0.65 -0.69 4.22
C VAL A 71 1.70 -1.39 3.36
N THR A 72 1.27 -2.32 2.53
CA THR A 72 2.14 -3.19 1.74
C THR A 72 2.10 -2.80 0.27
N GLU A 73 3.25 -2.54 -0.33
CA GLU A 73 3.34 -2.24 -1.77
C GLU A 73 3.02 -3.49 -2.59
N VAL A 74 2.11 -3.37 -3.55
CA VAL A 74 1.63 -4.46 -4.43
C VAL A 74 1.94 -4.22 -5.90
N ALA A 75 2.23 -2.97 -6.26
CA ALA A 75 2.79 -2.54 -7.54
C ALA A 75 3.50 -1.19 -7.31
N PRO A 76 4.35 -0.70 -8.22
CA PRO A 76 5.09 0.56 -8.02
C PRO A 76 4.19 1.73 -7.59
N GLY A 77 4.36 2.20 -6.35
CA GLY A 77 3.60 3.26 -5.72
C GLY A 77 2.16 2.91 -5.30
N ALA A 78 1.70 1.68 -5.56
CA ALA A 78 0.36 1.20 -5.23
C ALA A 78 0.42 0.25 -4.03
N TYR A 79 -0.40 0.54 -3.02
CA TYR A 79 -0.39 -0.15 -1.74
C TYR A 79 -1.72 -0.85 -1.47
N ARG A 80 -1.62 -2.03 -0.87
CA ARG A 80 -2.71 -2.68 -0.15
C ARG A 80 -2.58 -2.31 1.32
N ILE A 81 -3.64 -1.78 1.90
CA ILE A 81 -3.69 -1.33 3.30
C ILE A 81 -4.58 -2.31 4.06
N THR A 82 -4.01 -3.08 5.00
CA THR A 82 -4.74 -4.09 5.77
C THR A 82 -4.76 -3.77 7.25
N ASN A 83 -5.93 -3.89 7.89
CA ASN A 83 -6.05 -3.73 9.32
C ASN A 83 -5.36 -4.88 10.07
N LEU A 84 -4.66 -4.58 11.16
CA LEU A 84 -3.89 -5.56 11.91
C LEU A 84 -4.79 -6.55 12.68
N ALA A 85 -5.92 -6.09 13.24
CA ALA A 85 -6.83 -6.96 13.99
C ALA A 85 -7.62 -7.92 13.09
N SER A 86 -8.10 -7.45 11.93
CA SER A 86 -8.99 -8.25 11.07
C SER A 86 -8.29 -8.92 9.88
N GLY A 87 -7.10 -8.44 9.49
CA GLY A 87 -6.44 -8.85 8.25
C GLY A 87 -7.14 -8.39 6.98
N LYS A 88 -8.17 -7.53 7.08
CA LYS A 88 -9.00 -7.08 5.96
C LYS A 88 -8.49 -5.79 5.34
N CYS A 89 -8.84 -5.60 4.07
CA CYS A 89 -8.36 -4.52 3.24
C CYS A 89 -9.21 -3.25 3.37
N LEU A 90 -8.55 -2.10 3.45
CA LEU A 90 -9.16 -0.79 3.26
C LEU A 90 -9.76 -0.70 1.84
N THR A 91 -11.07 -0.59 1.76
CA THR A 91 -11.83 -0.75 0.52
C THR A 91 -12.67 0.49 0.24
N ALA A 92 -12.46 1.13 -0.90
CA ALA A 92 -13.32 2.20 -1.39
C ALA A 92 -14.66 1.63 -1.89
N VAL A 93 -15.77 2.26 -1.52
CA VAL A 93 -17.08 1.96 -2.07
C VAL A 93 -17.33 2.94 -3.22
N LEU A 94 -17.52 2.46 -4.46
CA LEU A 94 -17.62 3.29 -5.68
C LEU A 94 -18.94 4.08 -5.81
N VAL A 95 -19.49 4.52 -4.68
CA VAL A 95 -20.62 5.42 -4.57
C VAL A 95 -20.11 6.68 -3.87
N THR A 96 -20.39 7.84 -4.45
CA THR A 96 -19.89 9.12 -3.93
C THR A 96 -20.40 9.37 -2.51
N GLY A 97 -19.49 9.69 -1.60
CA GLY A 97 -19.82 9.97 -0.20
C GLY A 97 -20.03 8.73 0.66
N SER A 98 -20.02 7.52 0.09
CA SER A 98 -20.04 6.31 0.89
C SER A 98 -18.77 6.18 1.75
N PRO A 99 -18.92 5.67 2.98
CA PRO A 99 -17.78 5.32 3.81
C PRO A 99 -16.81 4.39 3.09
N VAL A 100 -15.52 4.61 3.33
CA VAL A 100 -14.51 3.58 3.14
C VAL A 100 -14.74 2.52 4.21
N GLN A 101 -14.60 1.25 3.83
CA GLN A 101 -14.90 0.11 4.70
C GLN A 101 -13.75 -0.89 4.71
N GLN A 102 -13.75 -1.80 5.67
CA GLN A 102 -12.94 -3.01 5.56
C GLN A 102 -13.69 -4.10 4.80
N LEU A 103 -12.97 -4.84 3.95
CA LEU A 103 -13.50 -6.00 3.27
C LEU A 103 -12.42 -7.06 3.12
N THR A 104 -12.83 -8.33 3.11
CA THR A 104 -11.98 -9.44 2.67
C THR A 104 -11.18 -9.06 1.42
N CYS A 105 -9.86 -9.24 1.50
CA CYS A 105 -8.96 -8.84 0.44
C CYS A 105 -9.16 -9.70 -0.82
N ASN A 106 -9.40 -9.06 -1.96
CA ASN A 106 -9.59 -9.69 -3.27
C ASN A 106 -8.66 -9.13 -4.37
N GLY A 107 -7.85 -8.11 -4.04
CA GLY A 107 -6.86 -7.54 -4.98
C GLY A 107 -7.44 -6.58 -6.01
N SER A 108 -8.74 -6.27 -5.95
CA SER A 108 -9.38 -5.31 -6.86
C SER A 108 -8.82 -3.89 -6.70
N GLY A 109 -9.00 -3.05 -7.73
CA GLY A 109 -8.58 -1.65 -7.69
C GLY A 109 -9.26 -0.82 -6.59
N THR A 110 -10.42 -1.25 -6.06
CA THR A 110 -11.05 -0.60 -4.92
C THR A 110 -10.30 -0.84 -3.59
N GLN A 111 -9.38 -1.81 -3.56
CA GLN A 111 -8.53 -2.16 -2.41
C GLN A 111 -7.06 -1.79 -2.60
N GLN A 112 -6.75 -1.10 -3.70
CA GLN A 112 -5.42 -0.60 -4.00
C GLN A 112 -5.41 0.93 -3.95
N TRP A 113 -4.36 1.47 -3.33
CA TRP A 113 -4.24 2.89 -3.05
C TRP A 113 -2.87 3.39 -3.50
N ILE A 114 -2.82 4.34 -4.43
CA ILE A 114 -1.61 5.03 -4.81
C ILE A 114 -1.19 5.96 -3.67
N GLY A 115 -0.01 5.71 -3.11
CA GLY A 115 0.56 6.53 -2.04
C GLY A 115 1.38 7.69 -2.60
N ASN A 116 0.82 8.90 -2.58
CA ASN A 116 1.50 10.12 -3.02
C ASN A 116 1.98 10.90 -1.79
N GLY A 117 3.29 10.99 -1.57
CA GLY A 117 3.81 11.60 -0.36
C GLY A 117 5.34 11.65 -0.28
N SER A 118 5.84 12.24 0.80
CA SER A 118 7.26 12.22 1.15
C SER A 118 7.43 12.09 2.66
N GLY A 119 8.52 11.46 3.09
CA GLY A 119 8.75 11.15 4.50
C GLY A 119 7.62 10.28 5.07
N ASN A 120 6.95 10.76 6.11
CA ASN A 120 5.82 10.06 6.74
C ASN A 120 4.44 10.61 6.34
N THR A 121 4.37 11.55 5.40
CA THR A 121 3.11 12.24 5.05
C THR A 121 2.65 11.84 3.65
N PHE A 122 1.44 11.28 3.57
CA PHE A 122 0.89 10.68 2.36
C PHE A 122 -0.54 11.16 2.08
N ARG A 123 -0.89 11.14 0.79
CA ARG A 123 -2.28 11.04 0.30
C ARG A 123 -2.43 9.65 -0.30
N PHE A 124 -3.53 8.97 0.01
CA PHE A 124 -3.86 7.67 -0.55
C PHE A 124 -4.97 7.83 -1.58
N GLU A 125 -4.64 7.70 -2.86
CA GLU A 125 -5.59 7.78 -3.97
C GLU A 125 -6.06 6.39 -4.38
N ASN A 126 -7.35 6.12 -4.38
CA ASN A 126 -7.86 4.82 -4.76
C ASN A 126 -7.67 4.57 -6.27
N VAL A 127 -7.12 3.41 -6.62
CA VAL A 127 -6.83 3.04 -8.02
C VAL A 127 -8.09 2.97 -8.88
N ALA A 128 -9.23 2.51 -8.33
CA ALA A 128 -10.46 2.36 -9.12
C ALA A 128 -11.23 3.68 -9.30
N SER A 129 -11.19 4.60 -8.33
CA SER A 129 -11.98 5.84 -8.38
C SER A 129 -11.18 7.11 -8.66
N GLY A 130 -9.85 7.11 -8.50
CA GLY A 130 -9.01 8.31 -8.55
C GLY A 130 -9.29 9.30 -7.42
N ARG A 131 -9.94 8.84 -6.33
CA ARG A 131 -10.34 9.67 -5.19
C ARG A 131 -9.51 9.33 -3.96
N CYS A 132 -9.25 10.32 -3.11
CA CYS A 132 -8.36 10.14 -1.97
C CYS A 132 -9.10 9.70 -0.71
N LEU A 133 -8.45 8.88 0.12
CA LEU A 133 -8.88 8.66 1.49
C LEU A 133 -8.94 10.02 2.20
N ALA A 134 -10.14 10.41 2.61
CA ALA A 134 -10.43 11.74 3.09
C ALA A 134 -11.34 11.67 4.33
N ARG A 135 -11.17 12.67 5.17
CA ARG A 135 -11.92 12.82 6.41
C ARG A 135 -12.97 13.94 6.25
N PRO A 136 -14.27 13.62 6.15
CA PRO A 136 -15.30 14.61 5.78
C PRO A 136 -15.70 15.55 6.93
N GLY A 137 -15.43 15.18 8.18
CA GLY A 137 -15.77 15.95 9.38
C GLY A 137 -14.68 15.83 10.44
N LYS A 138 -14.79 16.58 11.54
CA LYS A 138 -13.71 16.68 12.54
C LYS A 138 -13.81 15.82 13.77
N ASP A 139 -14.97 15.25 14.00
CA ASP A 139 -15.30 14.61 15.25
C ASP A 139 -14.92 13.12 15.21
N PRO A 140 -14.40 12.55 16.31
CA PRO A 140 -14.26 11.10 16.47
C PRO A 140 -15.57 10.36 16.16
N GLY A 141 -15.48 9.12 15.67
CA GLY A 141 -16.62 8.36 15.17
C GLY A 141 -17.06 8.70 13.75
N THR A 142 -16.56 9.79 13.16
CA THR A 142 -16.91 10.14 11.77
C THR A 142 -16.22 9.18 10.79
N ALA A 143 -17.00 8.55 9.93
CA ALA A 143 -16.51 7.67 8.88
C ALA A 143 -15.59 8.41 7.87
N LEU A 144 -14.51 7.76 7.48
CA LEU A 144 -13.66 8.17 6.37
C LEU A 144 -14.36 7.88 5.05
N VAL A 145 -14.09 8.69 4.03
CA VAL A 145 -14.68 8.56 2.70
C VAL A 145 -13.59 8.61 1.63
N HIS A 146 -13.93 8.19 0.42
CA HIS A 146 -13.13 8.53 -0.77
C HIS A 146 -13.60 9.88 -1.35
N GLY A 147 -12.76 10.90 -1.18
CA GLY A 147 -13.06 12.32 -1.40
C GLY A 147 -12.17 13.00 -2.43
N SER A 148 -12.29 14.33 -2.50
CA SER A 148 -11.35 15.15 -3.29
C SER A 148 -9.93 14.96 -2.79
N CYS A 149 -8.97 14.88 -3.72
CA CYS A 149 -7.54 14.80 -3.41
C CYS A 149 -6.91 16.16 -3.14
N ALA A 150 -7.55 17.28 -3.47
CA ALA A 150 -6.98 18.62 -3.35
C ALA A 150 -7.38 19.34 -2.04
N VAL A 151 -7.52 18.58 -0.95
CA VAL A 151 -7.99 19.08 0.35
C VAL A 151 -7.02 18.70 1.48
N PRO A 152 -6.87 19.51 2.53
CA PRO A 152 -5.91 19.22 3.60
C PRO A 152 -6.34 18.01 4.45
N PHE A 153 -7.64 17.73 4.55
CA PHE A 153 -8.18 16.58 5.28
C PHE A 153 -8.10 15.24 4.51
N ALA A 154 -7.33 15.20 3.43
CA ALA A 154 -6.94 13.97 2.71
C ALA A 154 -5.44 13.65 2.86
N GLN A 155 -4.78 14.28 3.84
CA GLN A 155 -3.37 14.04 4.17
C GLN A 155 -3.26 13.26 5.48
N TRP A 156 -2.42 12.22 5.45
CA TRP A 156 -2.26 11.25 6.50
C TRP A 156 -0.79 11.12 6.88
N LYS A 157 -0.55 10.88 8.16
CA LYS A 157 0.76 10.66 8.75
C LYS A 157 0.86 9.17 9.08
N LEU A 158 1.90 8.48 8.61
CA LEU A 158 2.17 7.09 8.98
C LEU A 158 3.10 7.08 10.20
N LEU A 159 2.56 6.73 11.37
CA LEU A 159 3.27 6.73 12.66
C LEU A 159 3.31 5.33 13.28
N TYR A 160 4.22 5.14 14.23
CA TYR A 160 4.26 3.97 15.11
C TYR A 160 3.42 4.25 16.35
#